data_AF-A0A522DCJ0-F1
#
_entry.id   AF-A0A522DCJ0-F1
#
_cell.length_a   1.000
_cell.length_b   1.000
_cell.length_c   1.000
_cell.angle_alpha   90.00
_cell.angle_beta   90.00
_cell.angle_gamma   90.00
#
_symmetry.space_group_name_H-M   'P 1'
#
loop_
_entity.id
_entity.type
_entity.pdbx_description
1 polymer ?
#
loop_
_entity_poly.entity_id
_entity_poly.type
_entity_poly.pdbx_seq_one_letter_code
_entity_poly.pdbx_strand_id
1 'polypeptide(L)'
;MKTIFTLIGYALILIHAFLGIWSCGGMLEWFFATVPWNPYSNPEFPKWLLFIHWSSVLFASIVFIYGYFTRWKKTPHLMAIAYGLMALVCVIETFGYMTNENKYLAMGAEFTAYIIILIIILNNLKFKSQHYGEDY
;
A
#
# COMPACT_ATOMS: atom_id res chain seq x y z
N MET A 1 24.29 -8.97 -6.21
CA MET A 1 23.53 -8.35 -5.10
C MET A 1 22.93 -6.99 -5.48
N LYS A 2 23.72 -5.97 -5.89
CA LYS A 2 23.21 -4.64 -6.29
C LYS A 2 22.07 -4.69 -7.33
N THR A 3 22.22 -5.50 -8.38
CA THR A 3 21.22 -5.63 -9.45
C THR A 3 19.85 -6.13 -8.95
N ILE A 4 19.85 -7.07 -7.99
CA ILE A 4 18.61 -7.64 -7.44
C ILE A 4 17.86 -6.58 -6.65
N PHE A 5 18.55 -5.80 -5.81
CA PHE A 5 17.93 -4.72 -5.05
C PHE A 5 17.38 -3.61 -5.95
N THR A 6 18.08 -3.29 -7.05
CA THR A 6 17.59 -2.35 -8.05
C THR A 6 16.31 -2.86 -8.73
N LEU A 7 16.26 -4.14 -9.12
CA LEU A 7 15.06 -4.76 -9.71
C LEU A 7 13.88 -4.75 -8.73
N ILE A 8 14.10 -5.11 -7.46
CA ILE A 8 13.08 -5.05 -6.42
C ILE A 8 12.56 -3.62 -6.25
N GLY A 9 13.46 -2.64 -6.22
CA GLY A 9 13.07 -1.23 -6.15
C GLY A 9 12.16 -0.81 -7.30
N TYR A 10 12.51 -1.14 -8.54
CA TYR A 10 11.67 -0.83 -9.70
C TYR A 10 10.33 -1.56 -9.67
N ALA A 11 10.32 -2.84 -9.29
CA ALA A 11 9.08 -3.60 -9.12
C ALA A 11 8.15 -2.94 -8.09
N LEU A 12 8.68 -2.51 -6.94
CA LEU A 12 7.91 -1.83 -5.91
C LEU A 12 7.37 -0.47 -6.38
N ILE A 13 8.14 0.30 -7.16
CA ILE A 13 7.63 1.54 -7.77
C ILE A 13 6.45 1.23 -8.69
N LEU A 14 6.59 0.25 -9.57
CA LEU A 14 5.51 -0.11 -10.51
C LEU A 14 4.24 -0.54 -9.77
N ILE A 15 4.39 -1.35 -8.72
CA ILE A 15 3.27 -1.77 -7.87
C ILE A 15 2.59 -0.56 -7.22
N HIS A 16 3.35 0.34 -6.57
CA HIS A 16 2.76 1.50 -5.90
C HIS A 16 2.21 2.54 -6.88
N ALA A 17 2.79 2.66 -8.08
CA ALA A 17 2.24 3.52 -9.12
C ALA A 17 0.88 2.98 -9.61
N PHE A 18 0.78 1.67 -9.83
CA PHE A 18 -0.47 1.02 -10.16
C PHE A 18 -1.51 1.19 -9.03
N LEU A 19 -1.14 0.91 -7.78
CA LEU A 19 -2.02 1.11 -6.61
C LEU A 19 -2.45 2.57 -6.44
N GLY A 20 -1.57 3.53 -6.74
CA GLY A 20 -1.89 4.95 -6.74
C GLY A 20 -2.95 5.30 -7.78
N ILE A 21 -2.78 4.84 -9.02
CA ILE A 21 -3.77 5.05 -10.09
C ILE A 21 -5.10 4.37 -9.74
N TRP A 22 -5.03 3.14 -9.24
CA TRP A 22 -6.20 2.34 -8.85
C TRP A 22 -6.96 2.98 -7.67
N SER A 23 -6.26 3.51 -6.67
CA SER A 23 -6.90 4.21 -5.55
C SER A 23 -7.48 5.56 -5.95
N CYS A 24 -6.86 6.28 -6.89
CA CYS A 24 -7.46 7.47 -7.50
C CYS A 24 -8.77 7.13 -8.20
N GLY A 25 -8.83 6.05 -8.99
CA GLY A 25 -10.08 5.63 -9.63
C GLY A 25 -11.17 5.26 -8.62
N GLY A 26 -10.80 4.60 -7.51
CA GLY A 26 -11.73 4.26 -6.43
C GLY A 26 -12.25 5.49 -5.69
N MET A 27 -11.40 6.52 -5.51
CA MET A 27 -11.83 7.81 -5.02
C MET A 27 -12.79 8.53 -5.98
N LEU A 28 -12.58 8.41 -7.30
CA LEU A 28 -13.50 8.97 -8.28
C LEU A 28 -14.86 8.28 -8.20
N GLU A 29 -14.91 6.96 -8.02
CA GLU A 29 -16.17 6.23 -7.75
C GLU A 29 -16.86 6.68 -6.47
N TRP A 30 -16.09 7.08 -5.44
CA TRP A 30 -16.66 7.61 -4.20
C TRP A 30 -17.24 9.02 -4.38
N PHE A 31 -16.56 9.89 -5.14
CA PHE A 31 -16.98 11.29 -5.36
C PHE A 31 -18.10 11.44 -6.39
N PHE A 32 -18.06 10.67 -7.48
CA PHE A 32 -18.98 10.80 -8.60
C PHE A 32 -20.07 9.73 -8.57
N ALA A 33 -21.31 10.14 -8.87
CA ALA A 33 -22.44 9.21 -8.93
C ALA A 33 -22.34 8.20 -10.10
N THR A 34 -21.61 8.57 -11.16
CA THR A 34 -21.34 7.71 -12.32
C THR A 34 -19.91 7.92 -12.80
N VAL A 35 -19.26 6.84 -13.23
CA VAL A 35 -17.91 6.84 -13.80
C VAL A 35 -17.93 6.16 -15.17
N PRO A 36 -17.00 6.49 -16.09
CA PRO A 36 -17.01 5.94 -17.46
C PRO A 36 -16.50 4.50 -17.56
N TRP A 37 -16.23 3.83 -16.44
CA TRP A 37 -15.81 2.43 -16.36
C TRP A 37 -16.77 1.61 -15.49
N ASN A 38 -16.61 0.29 -15.52
CA ASN A 38 -17.36 -0.59 -14.62
C ASN A 38 -16.83 -0.42 -13.19
N PRO A 39 -17.68 -0.07 -12.20
CA PRO A 39 -17.25 0.13 -10.82
C PRO A 39 -16.56 -1.10 -10.25
N TYR A 40 -15.44 -0.91 -9.57
CA TYR A 40 -14.71 -1.99 -8.89
C TYR A 40 -14.69 -1.85 -7.36
N SER A 41 -15.18 -0.74 -6.81
CA SER A 41 -15.48 -0.63 -5.38
C SER A 41 -16.49 -1.71 -4.97
N ASN A 42 -16.25 -2.36 -3.83
CA ASN A 42 -17.17 -3.37 -3.33
C ASN A 42 -18.52 -2.70 -2.94
N PRO A 43 -19.66 -3.10 -3.53
CA PRO A 43 -20.96 -2.53 -3.21
C PRO A 43 -21.43 -2.84 -1.77
N GLU A 44 -20.85 -3.85 -1.11
CA GLU A 44 -21.13 -4.17 0.29
C GLU A 44 -20.55 -3.14 1.27
N PHE A 45 -19.58 -2.33 0.84
CA PHE A 45 -18.87 -1.41 1.73
C PHE A 45 -19.62 -0.08 1.83
N PRO A 46 -19.88 0.42 3.06
CA PRO A 46 -20.48 1.72 3.24
C PRO A 46 -19.51 2.81 2.75
N LYS A 47 -20.07 3.95 2.32
CA LYS A 47 -19.29 5.06 1.74
C LYS A 47 -18.10 5.51 2.60
N TRP A 48 -18.26 5.54 3.92
CA TRP A 48 -17.16 5.96 4.81
C TRP A 48 -15.99 4.97 4.78
N LEU A 49 -16.27 3.67 4.64
CA LEU A 49 -15.24 2.63 4.61
C LEU A 49 -14.48 2.70 3.29
N LEU A 50 -15.18 2.86 2.16
CA LEU A 50 -14.57 3.08 0.85
C LEU A 50 -13.64 4.30 0.86
N PHE A 51 -14.07 5.41 1.48
CA PHE A 51 -13.22 6.59 1.60
C PHE A 51 -11.91 6.30 2.36
N ILE A 52 -12.00 5.59 3.49
CA ILE A 52 -10.82 5.25 4.30
C ILE A 52 -9.93 4.25 3.55
N HIS A 53 -10.51 3.24 2.90
CA HIS A 53 -9.81 2.27 2.07
C HIS A 53 -8.99 2.96 0.98
N TRP A 54 -9.65 3.71 0.11
CA TRP A 54 -8.97 4.38 -1.00
C TRP A 54 -7.95 5.41 -0.51
N SER A 55 -8.23 6.11 0.60
CA SER A 55 -7.27 7.04 1.21
C SER A 55 -6.03 6.33 1.73
N SER A 56 -6.19 5.16 2.36
CA SER A 56 -5.08 4.40 2.93
C SER A 56 -4.13 3.88 1.83
N VAL A 57 -4.68 3.34 0.74
CA VAL A 57 -3.93 2.85 -0.42
C VAL A 57 -3.22 4.01 -1.12
N LEU A 58 -3.91 5.14 -1.31
CA LEU A 58 -3.34 6.33 -1.93
C LEU A 58 -2.21 6.90 -1.08
N PHE A 59 -2.40 6.99 0.24
CA PHE A 59 -1.38 7.44 1.18
C PHE A 59 -0.13 6.55 1.12
N ALA A 60 -0.27 5.23 1.18
CA ALA A 60 0.84 4.30 1.05
C ALA A 60 1.60 4.47 -0.28
N SER A 61 0.85 4.61 -1.37
CA SER A 61 1.41 4.80 -2.72
C SER A 61 2.21 6.09 -2.84
N ILE A 62 1.66 7.21 -2.35
CA ILE A 62 2.32 8.52 -2.36
C ILE A 62 3.58 8.49 -1.48
N VAL A 63 3.47 7.99 -0.25
CA VAL A 63 4.61 7.92 0.70
C VAL A 63 5.74 7.09 0.09
N PHE A 64 5.44 5.93 -0.49
CA PHE A 64 6.45 5.08 -1.11
C PHE A 64 7.13 5.76 -2.30
N ILE A 65 6.36 6.27 -3.26
CA ILE A 65 6.89 6.88 -4.48
C ILE A 65 7.71 8.12 -4.14
N TYR A 66 7.15 9.02 -3.31
CA TYR A 66 7.85 10.21 -2.85
C TYR A 66 9.14 9.83 -2.13
N GLY A 67 9.07 8.88 -1.20
CA GLY A 67 10.19 8.41 -0.43
C GLY A 67 11.29 7.77 -1.27
N TYR A 68 10.93 7.04 -2.32
CA TYR A 68 11.86 6.45 -3.27
C TYR A 68 12.64 7.52 -4.04
N PHE A 69 11.95 8.50 -4.63
CA PHE A 69 12.60 9.53 -5.46
C PHE A 69 13.40 10.54 -4.63
N THR A 70 12.89 10.94 -3.47
CA THR A 70 13.54 11.93 -2.59
C THR A 70 14.54 11.30 -1.63
N ARG A 71 14.58 9.96 -1.54
CA ARG A 71 15.36 9.21 -0.55
C ARG A 71 15.09 9.66 0.88
N TRP A 72 13.83 9.99 1.18
CA TRP A 72 13.47 10.58 2.46
C TRP A 72 13.65 9.59 3.61
N LYS A 73 14.44 9.99 4.62
CA LYS A 73 14.82 9.16 5.78
C LYS A 73 13.63 8.60 6.56
N LYS A 74 12.52 9.34 6.61
CA LYS A 74 11.31 8.94 7.35
C LYS A 74 10.40 7.97 6.59
N THR A 75 10.68 7.71 5.30
CA THR A 75 9.85 6.83 4.45
C THR A 75 9.55 5.50 5.12
N PRO A 76 10.51 4.79 5.71
CA PRO A 76 10.24 3.44 6.21
C PRO A 76 9.34 3.43 7.45
N HIS A 77 9.42 4.46 8.29
CA HIS A 77 8.50 4.64 9.42
C HIS A 77 7.09 4.99 8.94
N LEU A 78 6.96 5.89 7.94
CA LEU A 78 5.67 6.22 7.38
C LEU A 78 5.04 5.07 6.61
N MET A 79 5.85 4.24 5.92
CA MET A 79 5.36 3.03 5.26
C MET A 79 4.87 1.99 6.27
N ALA A 80 5.53 1.86 7.42
CA ALA A 80 5.03 1.01 8.51
C ALA A 80 3.66 1.47 9.00
N ILE A 81 3.47 2.79 9.17
CA ILE A 81 2.18 3.38 9.54
C ILE A 81 1.14 3.14 8.43
N ALA A 82 1.50 3.40 7.16
CA ALA A 82 0.61 3.25 6.03
C ALA A 82 0.10 1.80 5.88
N TYR A 83 1.01 0.81 5.95
CA TYR A 83 0.62 -0.60 5.92
C TYR A 83 -0.14 -1.03 7.18
N GLY A 84 0.15 -0.45 8.35
CA GLY A 84 -0.66 -0.65 9.54
C GLY A 84 -2.10 -0.18 9.37
N LEU A 85 -2.30 0.99 8.76
CA LEU A 85 -3.62 1.52 8.44
C LEU A 85 -4.35 0.64 7.41
N MET A 86 -3.67 0.24 6.33
CA MET A 86 -4.25 -0.66 5.33
C MET A 86 -4.63 -2.01 5.93
N ALA A 87 -3.79 -2.58 6.80
CA ALA A 87 -4.09 -3.82 7.49
C ALA A 87 -5.33 -3.67 8.39
N LEU A 88 -5.44 -2.57 9.12
CA LEU A 88 -6.62 -2.29 9.95
C LEU A 88 -7.90 -2.17 9.13
N VAL A 89 -7.86 -1.45 8.00
CA VAL A 89 -8.99 -1.34 7.08
C VAL A 89 -9.39 -2.72 6.54
N CYS A 90 -8.42 -3.52 6.11
CA CYS A 90 -8.64 -4.88 5.63
C CYS A 90 -9.30 -5.78 6.70
N VAL A 91 -8.93 -5.65 7.98
CA VAL A 91 -9.64 -6.33 9.08
C VAL A 91 -11.10 -5.89 9.15
N ILE A 92 -11.36 -4.58 9.14
CA ILE A 92 -12.72 -4.04 9.22
C ILE A 92 -13.57 -4.52 8.03
N GLU A 93 -13.02 -4.50 6.83
CA GLU A 93 -13.67 -5.00 5.61
C GLU A 93 -13.99 -6.49 5.71
N THR A 94 -13.00 -7.31 6.04
CA THR A 94 -13.10 -8.77 6.07
C THR A 94 -14.09 -9.28 7.12
N PHE A 95 -14.04 -8.72 8.33
CA PHE A 95 -14.88 -9.16 9.43
C PHE A 95 -16.22 -8.43 9.48
N GLY A 96 -16.28 -7.17 9.05
CA GLY A 96 -17.46 -6.33 9.15
C GLY A 96 -18.42 -6.41 7.96
N TYR A 97 -17.91 -6.62 6.74
CA TYR A 97 -18.72 -6.43 5.54
C TYR A 97 -18.63 -7.57 4.52
N MET A 98 -17.44 -8.13 4.28
CA MET A 98 -17.26 -9.15 3.25
C MET A 98 -18.01 -10.44 3.58
N THR A 99 -18.76 -10.94 2.59
CA THR A 99 -19.51 -12.21 2.71
C THR A 99 -18.86 -13.39 1.98
N ASN A 100 -17.87 -13.12 1.11
CA ASN A 100 -17.19 -14.14 0.31
C ASN A 100 -16.40 -15.15 1.17
N GLU A 101 -16.47 -16.44 0.81
CA GLU A 101 -15.78 -17.54 1.49
C GLU A 101 -14.24 -17.37 1.49
N ASN A 102 -13.68 -16.75 0.44
CA ASN A 102 -12.23 -16.58 0.30
C ASN A 102 -11.67 -15.33 1.01
N LYS A 103 -12.49 -14.57 1.73
CA LYS A 103 -12.10 -13.29 2.35
C LYS A 103 -10.88 -13.39 3.28
N TYR A 104 -10.80 -14.47 4.06
CA TYR A 104 -9.67 -14.67 4.98
C TYR A 104 -8.36 -15.01 4.26
N LEU A 105 -8.46 -15.69 3.10
CA LEU A 105 -7.30 -15.99 2.27
C LEU A 105 -6.77 -14.71 1.62
N ALA A 106 -7.66 -13.84 1.12
CA ALA A 106 -7.30 -12.54 0.56
C ALA A 106 -6.62 -11.66 1.63
N MET A 107 -7.20 -11.55 2.82
CA MET A 107 -6.59 -10.83 3.95
C MET A 107 -5.21 -11.38 4.30
N GLY A 108 -5.06 -12.71 4.36
CA GLY A 108 -3.77 -13.35 4.64
C GLY A 108 -2.71 -13.03 3.57
N ALA A 109 -3.10 -13.03 2.29
CA ALA A 109 -2.21 -12.68 1.19
C ALA A 109 -1.77 -11.21 1.26
N GLU A 110 -2.71 -10.30 1.56
CA GLU A 110 -2.41 -8.87 1.75
C GLU A 110 -1.43 -8.64 2.90
N PHE A 111 -1.69 -9.24 4.07
CA PHE A 111 -0.82 -9.08 5.23
C PHE A 111 0.58 -9.61 4.97
N THR A 112 0.66 -10.76 4.30
CA THR A 112 1.94 -11.35 3.88
C THR A 112 2.70 -10.39 2.97
N ALA A 113 2.03 -9.80 1.99
CA ALA A 113 2.64 -8.82 1.10
C ALA A 113 3.13 -7.58 1.86
N TYR A 114 2.32 -7.01 2.74
CA TYR A 114 2.69 -5.85 3.56
C TYR A 114 3.93 -6.13 4.43
N ILE A 115 3.97 -7.28 5.08
CA ILE A 115 5.10 -7.70 5.93
C ILE A 115 6.36 -7.89 5.09
N ILE A 116 6.29 -8.61 3.97
CA ILE A 116 7.44 -8.86 3.10
C ILE A 116 8.02 -7.54 2.58
N ILE A 117 7.16 -6.64 2.08
CA ILE A 117 7.61 -5.35 1.56
C ILE A 117 8.21 -4.51 2.68
N LEU A 118 7.60 -4.49 3.87
CA LEU A 118 8.12 -3.73 5.00
C LEU A 118 9.50 -4.24 5.45
N ILE A 119 9.70 -5.56 5.50
CA ILE A 119 11.00 -6.18 5.78
C ILE A 119 12.04 -5.75 4.74
N ILE A 120 11.68 -5.77 3.45
CA ILE A 120 12.57 -5.31 2.37
C ILE A 120 12.97 -3.85 2.56
N ILE A 121 12.00 -2.96 2.85
CA ILE A 121 12.26 -1.53 3.03
C ILE A 121 13.16 -1.29 4.27
N LEU A 122 12.87 -1.93 5.40
CA LEU A 122 13.62 -1.76 6.65
C LEU A 122 15.02 -2.35 6.58
N ASN A 123 15.19 -3.51 5.95
CA ASN A 123 16.51 -4.13 5.80
C ASN A 123 17.42 -3.33 4.85
N ASN A 124 16.86 -2.70 3.82
CA ASN A 124 17.62 -1.81 2.94
C ASN A 124 18.14 -0.56 3.66
N LEU A 125 17.41 -0.02 4.65
CA LEU A 125 17.92 1.04 5.53
C LEU A 125 19.10 0.56 6.36
N LYS A 126 18.93 -0.56 7.08
CA LYS A 126 19.96 -1.11 7.97
C LYS A 126 21.25 -1.43 7.21
N PHE A 127 21.12 -2.03 6.02
CA PHE A 127 22.26 -2.34 5.18
C PHE A 127 23.03 -1.08 4.76
N LYS A 128 22.32 0.01 4.43
CA LYS A 128 22.95 1.27 4.00
C LYS A 128 23.64 2.00 5.17
N SER A 129 22.99 2.05 6.34
CA SER A 129 23.57 2.62 7.57
C SER A 129 24.83 1.87 8.03
N GLN A 130 24.82 0.53 8.03
CA GLN A 130 25.94 -0.26 8.53
C GLN A 130 27.17 -0.31 7.60
N HIS A 131 26.99 -0.23 6.27
CA HIS A 131 28.10 -0.42 5.32
C HIS A 131 28.65 0.89 4.73
N TYR A 132 27.92 1.99 4.81
CA TYR A 132 28.39 3.28 4.27
C TYR A 132 28.78 4.29 5.35
N GLY A 133 28.65 3.97 6.64
CA GLY A 133 29.02 4.87 7.74
C GLY A 133 28.22 6.18 7.74
N GLU A 134 27.11 6.16 7.03
CA GLU A 134 26.22 7.29 6.92
C GLU A 134 25.15 7.11 7.99
N ASP A 135 25.29 7.84 9.10
CA ASP A 135 24.20 8.09 10.05
C ASP A 135 23.10 8.85 9.30
N TYR A 136 22.32 8.12 8.52
CA TYR A 136 21.25 8.66 7.67
C TYR A 136 19.87 8.36 8.21
#